data_AF-A0A6B3GG70-F1
#
_entry.id   AF-A0A6B3GG70-F1
#
_cell.length_a   1.000
_cell.length_b   1.000
_cell.length_c   1.000
_cell.angle_alpha   90.00
_cell.angle_beta   90.00
_cell.angle_gamma   90.00
#
_symmetry.space_group_name_H-M   'P 1'
#
loop_
_entity.id
_entity.type
_entity.pdbx_description
1 polymer ?
#
loop_
_entity_poly.entity_id
_entity_poly.type
_entity_poly.pdbx_seq_one_letter_code
_entity_poly.pdbx_strand_id
1 'polypeptide(L)'
;MIPIIGKLHREQDVNVLLHSRSLVNKSVVSILKTHRFARQIAGEELSVTETMPFLKALTTLDLGPSQIDIGMLAATHRADGRGLSVEEFTAEAVAGATGDNKIERRASRDVVLYGFGRIGRLIARLLIEKAGSGN
;
A
#
# COMPACT_ATOMS: atom_id res chain seq x y z
N MET A 1 3.66 8.68 -8.07
CA MET A 1 3.06 7.79 -7.04
C MET A 1 1.63 7.39 -7.38
N ILE A 2 0.69 8.33 -7.58
CA ILE A 2 -0.76 8.00 -7.72
C ILE A 2 -1.05 6.90 -8.77
N PRO A 3 -0.55 6.97 -10.02
CA PRO A 3 -0.84 5.92 -11.01
C PRO A 3 -0.30 4.55 -10.59
N ILE A 4 0.90 4.52 -9.99
CA ILE A 4 1.55 3.30 -9.53
C ILE A 4 0.78 2.68 -8.36
N ILE A 5 0.40 3.48 -7.36
CA ILE A 5 -0.40 3.04 -6.21
C ILE A 5 -1.75 2.49 -6.71
N GLY A 6 -2.41 3.21 -7.62
CA GLY A 6 -3.68 2.77 -8.19
C GLY A 6 -3.57 1.50 -9.03
N LYS A 7 -2.42 1.26 -9.68
CA LYS A 7 -2.13 0.02 -10.41
C LYS A 7 -1.96 -1.15 -9.43
N LEU A 8 -1.04 -1.02 -8.47
CA LEU A 8 -0.78 -2.02 -7.43
C LEU A 8 -2.06 -2.41 -6.67
N HIS A 9 -2.88 -1.42 -6.31
CA HIS A 9 -4.12 -1.66 -5.60
C HIS A 9 -5.17 -2.39 -6.43
N ARG A 10 -5.30 -2.07 -7.73
CA ARG A 10 -6.35 -2.65 -8.58
C ARG A 10 -5.98 -4.00 -9.17
N GLU A 11 -4.72 -4.19 -9.54
CA GLU A 11 -4.28 -5.40 -10.26
C GLU A 11 -3.81 -6.50 -9.29
N GLN A 12 -3.23 -6.11 -8.15
CA GLN A 12 -2.58 -7.04 -7.22
C GLN A 12 -3.15 -6.98 -5.79
N ASP A 13 -4.20 -6.19 -5.55
CA ASP A 13 -4.78 -5.96 -4.21
C ASP A 13 -3.75 -5.50 -3.16
N VAL A 14 -2.71 -4.80 -3.60
CA VAL A 14 -1.66 -4.27 -2.73
C VAL A 14 -2.07 -2.90 -2.20
N ASN A 15 -2.29 -2.81 -0.89
CA ASN A 15 -2.54 -1.54 -0.21
C ASN A 15 -1.21 -0.92 0.23
N VAL A 16 -0.80 0.13 -0.46
CA VAL A 16 0.42 0.88 -0.15
C VAL A 16 0.17 1.82 1.02
N LEU A 17 0.96 1.65 2.09
CA LEU A 17 0.90 2.44 3.31
C LEU A 17 2.16 3.31 3.46
N LEU A 18 2.04 4.38 4.23
CA LEU A 18 3.16 5.15 4.76
C LEU A 18 2.92 5.38 6.26
N HIS A 19 3.72 4.72 7.10
CA HIS A 19 3.53 4.68 8.56
C HIS A 19 2.09 4.36 8.95
N SER A 20 1.60 3.20 8.51
CA SER A 20 0.27 2.65 8.74
C SER A 20 -0.89 3.47 8.16
N ARG A 21 -0.61 4.51 7.36
CA ARG A 21 -1.62 5.31 6.66
C ARG A 21 -1.68 4.94 5.19
N SER A 22 -2.85 4.51 4.71
CA SER A 22 -3.03 4.19 3.30
C SER A 22 -2.83 5.40 2.39
N LEU A 23 -2.10 5.17 1.30
CA LEU A 23 -1.90 6.12 0.21
C LEU A 23 -2.90 5.91 -0.95
N VAL A 24 -3.73 4.87 -0.87
CA VAL A 24 -4.78 4.58 -1.85
C VAL A 24 -5.84 5.69 -1.83
N ASN A 25 -6.31 6.09 -3.02
CA ASN A 25 -7.32 7.14 -3.21
C ASN A 25 -6.96 8.50 -2.56
N LYS A 26 -5.68 8.77 -2.31
CA LYS A 26 -5.21 10.05 -1.76
C LYS A 26 -4.87 11.05 -2.87
N SER A 27 -5.20 12.31 -2.64
CA SER A 27 -4.75 13.42 -3.48
C SER A 27 -3.24 13.67 -3.31
N VAL A 28 -2.63 14.36 -4.27
CA VAL A 28 -1.20 14.75 -4.22
C VAL A 28 -0.88 15.48 -2.91
N VAL A 29 -1.72 16.45 -2.52
CA VAL A 29 -1.56 17.21 -1.28
C VAL A 29 -1.64 16.30 -0.06
N SER A 30 -2.55 15.32 -0.06
CA SER A 30 -2.66 14.35 1.03
C SER A 30 -1.42 13.47 1.12
N ILE A 31 -0.88 12.99 -0.01
CA ILE A 31 0.35 12.17 -0.02
C ILE A 31 1.53 12.96 0.55
N LEU A 32 1.71 14.22 0.15
CA LEU A 32 2.76 15.10 0.68
C LEU A 32 2.59 15.38 2.18
N LYS A 33 1.34 15.54 2.65
CA LYS A 33 1.05 15.67 4.09
C LYS A 33 1.39 14.39 4.86
N THR A 34 1.11 13.22 4.29
CA THR A 34 1.47 11.93 4.92
C THR A 34 2.98 11.78 5.04
N HIS A 35 3.75 12.17 4.02
CA HIS A 35 5.22 12.18 4.05
C HIS A 35 5.77 13.14 5.13
N ARG A 36 5.27 14.37 5.20
CA ARG A 36 5.64 15.31 6.27
C ARG A 36 5.29 14.82 7.67
N PHE A 37 4.24 14.02 7.80
CA PHE A 37 3.85 13.44 9.08
C PHE A 37 4.88 12.43 9.60
N ALA A 38 5.69 11.81 8.71
CA ALA A 38 6.75 10.88 9.09
C ALA A 38 7.71 11.48 10.11
N ARG A 39 7.98 12.80 10.04
CA ARG A 39 8.81 13.52 11.01
C ARG A 39 8.33 13.38 12.45
N GLN A 40 7.02 13.27 12.69
CA GLN A 40 6.47 13.09 14.03
C GLN A 40 6.66 11.67 14.57
N ILE A 41 6.94 10.70 13.70
CA ILE A 41 7.08 9.28 14.06
C ILE A 41 8.56 8.89 14.11
N ALA A 42 9.31 9.22 13.06
CA ALA A 42 10.70 8.79 12.87
C ALA A 42 11.73 9.87 13.24
N GLY A 43 11.29 11.06 13.67
CA GLY A 43 12.17 12.18 14.02
C GLY A 43 12.73 12.96 12.81
N GLU A 44 12.65 12.40 11.60
CA GLU A 44 13.09 13.02 10.35
C GLU A 44 12.00 13.03 9.27
N GLU A 45 12.06 14.01 8.38
CA GLU A 45 11.13 14.08 7.24
C GLU A 45 11.48 12.99 6.22
N LEU A 46 10.50 12.13 5.92
CA LEU A 46 10.63 11.15 4.86
C LEU A 46 10.09 11.75 3.56
N SER A 47 10.96 11.97 2.58
CA SER A 47 10.60 12.58 1.31
C SER A 47 9.97 11.57 0.34
N VAL A 48 9.20 12.08 -0.62
CA VAL A 48 8.64 11.26 -1.72
C VAL A 48 9.75 10.65 -2.59
N THR A 49 10.88 11.35 -2.71
CA THR A 49 12.05 10.87 -3.46
C THR A 49 12.70 9.66 -2.81
N GLU A 50 12.65 9.54 -1.49
CA GLU A 50 13.17 8.37 -0.77
C GLU A 50 12.24 7.15 -0.86
N THR A 51 10.92 7.35 -0.91
CA THR A 51 9.94 6.24 -0.95
C THR A 51 9.60 5.79 -2.37
N MET A 52 9.81 6.64 -3.39
CA MET A 52 9.53 6.31 -4.78
C MET A 52 10.30 5.08 -5.31
N PRO A 53 11.60 4.89 -5.02
CA PRO A 53 12.34 3.71 -5.45
C PRO A 53 11.70 2.40 -4.97
N PHE A 54 11.33 2.32 -3.68
CA PHE A 54 10.61 1.16 -3.13
C PHE A 54 9.29 0.93 -3.85
N LEU A 55 8.50 2.00 -4.07
CA LEU A 55 7.24 1.91 -4.79
C LEU A 55 7.43 1.39 -6.22
N LYS A 56 8.50 1.77 -6.91
CA LYS A 56 8.83 1.25 -8.24
C LYS A 56 9.26 -0.22 -8.19
N ALA A 57 10.11 -0.59 -7.23
CA ALA A 57 10.53 -1.97 -7.04
C ALA A 57 9.32 -2.90 -6.81
N LEU A 58 8.32 -2.48 -6.05
CA LEU A 58 7.09 -3.26 -5.88
C LEU A 58 6.36 -3.55 -7.20
N THR A 59 6.45 -2.67 -8.21
CA THR A 59 5.78 -2.89 -9.51
C THR A 59 6.43 -3.94 -10.39
N THR A 60 7.68 -4.33 -10.09
CA THR A 60 8.39 -5.38 -10.83
C THR A 60 8.20 -6.76 -10.21
N LEU A 61 7.60 -6.82 -9.01
CA LEU A 61 7.39 -8.05 -8.26
C LEU A 61 6.01 -8.64 -8.54
N ASP A 62 5.97 -9.96 -8.53
CA ASP A 62 4.74 -10.73 -8.61
C ASP A 62 4.07 -10.80 -7.23
N LEU A 63 3.45 -9.70 -6.80
CA LEU A 63 2.81 -9.54 -5.51
C LEU A 63 1.37 -10.09 -5.50
N GLY A 64 0.99 -10.69 -4.39
CA GLY A 64 -0.41 -10.99 -4.04
C GLY A 64 -1.03 -9.94 -3.11
N PRO A 65 -2.30 -10.14 -2.71
CA PRO A 65 -3.02 -9.26 -1.80
C PRO A 65 -2.24 -9.04 -0.51
N SER A 66 -1.88 -7.79 -0.23
CA SER A 66 -0.99 -7.47 0.89
C SER A 66 -1.08 -6.00 1.31
N GLN A 67 -0.60 -5.70 2.51
CA GLN A 67 -0.41 -4.34 2.98
C GLN A 67 1.10 -4.09 3.09
N ILE A 68 1.60 -3.09 2.37
CA ILE A 68 3.05 -2.83 2.28
C ILE A 68 3.30 -1.38 2.70
N ASP A 69 4.03 -1.20 3.80
CA ASP A 69 4.42 0.10 4.30
C ASP A 69 5.77 0.53 3.73
N ILE A 70 5.75 1.43 2.75
CA ILE A 70 6.97 1.92 2.09
C ILE A 70 7.78 2.85 2.98
N GLY A 71 7.18 3.40 4.04
CA GLY A 71 7.90 4.19 5.04
C GLY A 71 8.72 3.31 5.96
N MET A 72 8.17 2.16 6.35
CA MET A 72 8.90 1.14 7.08
C MET A 72 10.03 0.55 6.21
N LEU A 73 9.75 0.21 4.94
CA LEU A 73 10.79 -0.29 4.02
C LEU A 73 11.97 0.68 3.89
N ALA A 74 11.69 1.98 3.68
CA ALA A 74 12.74 2.99 3.58
C ALA A 74 13.57 3.13 4.86
N ALA A 75 12.91 3.14 6.02
CA ALA A 75 13.60 3.22 7.31
C ALA A 75 14.46 1.98 7.60
N THR A 76 13.94 0.79 7.33
CA THR A 76 14.66 -0.47 7.55
C THR A 76 15.81 -0.63 6.56
N HIS A 77 15.65 -0.26 5.29
CA HIS A 77 16.74 -0.26 4.31
C HIS A 77 17.86 0.70 4.70
N ARG A 78 17.54 1.90 5.20
CA ARG A 78 18.54 2.87 5.69
C ARG A 78 19.34 2.32 6.88
N ALA A 79 18.71 1.51 7.72
CA ALA A 79 19.36 0.85 8.85
C ALA A 79 20.05 -0.48 8.47
N ASP A 80 19.87 -0.97 7.24
CA ASP A 80 20.42 -2.23 6.77
C ASP A 80 21.89 -2.04 6.37
N GLY A 81 22.79 -2.78 7.03
CA GLY A 81 24.24 -2.70 6.81
C GLY A 81 24.76 -3.61 5.69
N ARG A 82 23.90 -4.34 4.96
CA ARG A 82 24.33 -5.36 3.98
C ARG A 82 24.64 -4.77 2.61
N GLY A 83 24.30 -3.50 2.39
CA GLY A 83 24.60 -2.80 1.13
C GLY A 83 23.75 -3.26 -0.06
N LEU A 84 22.60 -3.88 0.21
CA LEU A 84 21.65 -4.29 -0.84
C LEU A 84 21.10 -3.07 -1.59
N SER A 85 20.88 -3.24 -2.89
CA SER A 85 20.09 -2.27 -3.66
C SER A 85 18.66 -2.18 -3.11
N VAL A 86 17.97 -1.08 -3.41
CA VAL A 86 16.56 -0.91 -2.99
C VAL A 86 15.69 -2.04 -3.55
N GLU A 87 15.97 -2.46 -4.78
CA GLU A 87 15.27 -3.53 -5.48
C GLU A 87 15.45 -4.88 -4.77
N GLU A 88 16.69 -5.26 -4.46
CA GLU A 88 17.01 -6.51 -3.76
C GLU A 88 16.42 -6.52 -2.35
N PHE A 89 16.62 -5.45 -1.59
CA PHE A 89 16.07 -5.33 -0.24
C PHE A 89 14.55 -5.39 -0.25
N THR A 90 13.89 -4.70 -1.18
CA THR A 90 12.42 -4.70 -1.28
C THR A 90 11.93 -6.12 -1.58
N ALA A 91 12.54 -6.80 -2.56
CA ALA A 91 12.16 -8.16 -2.94
C ALA A 91 12.30 -9.14 -1.76
N GLU A 92 13.40 -9.03 -1.00
CA GLU A 92 13.62 -9.84 0.21
C GLU A 92 12.57 -9.54 1.30
N ALA A 93 12.33 -8.25 1.57
CA ALA A 93 11.42 -7.82 2.63
C ALA A 93 9.96 -8.23 2.38
N VAL A 94 9.53 -8.34 1.12
CA VAL A 94 8.16 -8.72 0.75
C VAL A 94 8.04 -10.15 0.21
N ALA A 95 9.08 -10.98 0.35
CA ALA A 95 9.11 -12.35 -0.17
C ALA A 95 7.96 -13.25 0.36
N GLY A 96 7.43 -12.93 1.55
CA GLY A 96 6.25 -13.61 2.11
C GLY A 96 4.93 -13.30 1.40
N ALA A 97 4.92 -12.38 0.43
CA ALA A 97 3.73 -11.98 -0.34
C ALA A 97 3.92 -12.16 -1.85
N THR A 98 4.98 -12.86 -2.29
CA THR A 98 5.31 -13.09 -3.70
C THR A 98 5.26 -14.58 -4.07
N GLY A 99 5.13 -14.88 -5.37
CA GLY A 99 5.16 -16.25 -5.89
C GLY A 99 4.16 -17.20 -5.20
N ASP A 100 4.64 -18.35 -4.76
CA ASP A 100 3.82 -19.37 -4.09
C ASP A 100 3.40 -18.98 -2.65
N ASN A 101 3.99 -17.93 -2.08
CA ASN A 101 3.65 -17.45 -0.74
C ASN A 101 2.45 -16.50 -0.71
N LYS A 102 1.88 -16.19 -1.88
CA LYS A 102 0.74 -15.27 -1.99
C LYS A 102 -0.46 -15.80 -1.22
N ILE A 103 -1.15 -14.89 -0.54
CA ILE A 103 -2.51 -15.16 -0.07
C ILE A 103 -3.41 -15.32 -1.29
N GLU A 104 -4.13 -16.43 -1.38
CA GLU A 104 -5.12 -16.62 -2.44
C GLU A 104 -6.18 -15.52 -2.38
N ARG A 105 -6.50 -14.91 -3.52
CA ARG A 105 -7.66 -14.03 -3.61
C ARG A 105 -8.90 -14.84 -3.26
N ARG A 106 -9.59 -14.43 -2.21
CA ARG A 106 -10.92 -14.96 -1.91
C ARG A 106 -11.85 -14.58 -3.06
N ALA A 107 -12.71 -15.52 -3.46
CA ALA A 107 -13.73 -15.25 -4.45
C ALA A 107 -14.56 -14.00 -4.05
N SER A 108 -14.82 -13.15 -5.04
CA SER A 108 -15.68 -11.98 -4.91
C SER A 108 -17.06 -12.40 -4.38
N ARG A 109 -17.65 -11.56 -3.51
CA ARG A 109 -18.93 -11.83 -2.86
C ARG A 109 -19.93 -10.74 -3.18
N ASP A 110 -21.09 -11.15 -3.69
CA ASP A 110 -22.22 -10.25 -3.85
C ASP A 110 -22.80 -9.90 -2.48
N VAL A 111 -23.02 -8.61 -2.24
CA VAL A 111 -23.55 -8.09 -0.97
C VAL A 111 -24.81 -7.27 -1.25
N VAL A 112 -25.94 -7.70 -0.67
CA VAL A 112 -27.20 -6.96 -0.70
C VAL A 112 -27.40 -6.24 0.64
N LEU A 113 -27.48 -4.92 0.62
CA LEU A 113 -27.76 -4.12 1.81
C LEU A 113 -29.28 -3.87 1.95
N TYR A 114 -29.92 -4.61 2.85
CA TYR A 114 -31.32 -4.35 3.21
C TYR A 114 -31.43 -3.17 4.19
N GLY A 115 -32.13 -2.11 3.80
CA GLY A 115 -32.25 -0.87 4.57
C GLY A 115 -31.18 0.17 4.23
N PHE A 116 -31.43 0.98 3.19
CA PHE A 116 -30.48 1.96 2.65
C PHE A 116 -30.62 3.39 3.25
N GLY A 117 -30.80 3.44 4.57
CA GLY A 117 -30.87 4.69 5.34
C GLY A 117 -29.50 5.30 5.63
N ARG A 118 -29.35 5.94 6.80
CA ARG A 118 -28.07 6.52 7.22
C ARG A 118 -26.95 5.46 7.35
N ILE A 119 -27.25 4.35 8.03
CA ILE A 119 -26.30 3.25 8.26
C ILE A 119 -26.00 2.50 6.96
N GLY A 120 -27.02 2.17 6.16
CA GLY A 120 -26.85 1.46 4.89
C GLY A 120 -25.90 2.19 3.93
N ARG A 121 -26.02 3.53 3.82
CA ARG A 121 -25.10 4.34 3.02
C ARG A 121 -23.67 4.41 3.57
N LEU A 122 -23.51 4.42 4.89
CA LEU A 122 -22.19 4.37 5.53
C LEU A 122 -21.49 3.04 5.25
N ILE A 123 -22.21 1.92 5.42
CA ILE A 123 -21.68 0.59 5.12
C ILE A 123 -21.32 0.48 3.64
N ALA A 124 -22.19 0.91 2.72
CA ALA A 124 -21.89 0.92 1.29
C ALA A 124 -20.62 1.70 0.96
N ARG A 125 -20.43 2.88 1.57
CA ARG A 125 -19.21 3.67 1.39
C ARG A 125 -17.96 2.94 1.87
N LEU A 126 -18.02 2.31 3.05
CA LEU A 126 -16.90 1.54 3.60
C LEU A 126 -16.60 0.30 2.76
N LEU A 127 -17.63 -0.37 2.23
CA LEU A 127 -17.46 -1.51 1.33
C LEU A 127 -16.79 -1.07 0.02
N ILE A 128 -17.23 0.04 -0.59
CA ILE A 128 -16.61 0.58 -1.81
C ILE A 128 -15.19 1.08 -1.56
N GLU A 129 -14.90 1.65 -0.38
CA GLU A 129 -13.54 2.10 -0.03
C GLU A 129 -12.57 0.92 0.18
N LYS A 130 -13.08 -0.23 0.65
CA LYS A 130 -12.27 -1.43 0.95
C LYS A 130 -12.22 -2.46 -0.18
N ALA A 131 -13.26 -2.57 -0.97
CA ALA A 131 -13.26 -3.36 -2.19
C ALA A 131 -12.37 -2.60 -3.18
N GLY A 132 -11.20 -3.14 -3.51
CA GLY A 132 -10.27 -2.55 -4.48
C GLY A 132 -10.86 -2.52 -5.89
N SER A 133 -10.26 -3.21 -6.87
CA SER A 133 -10.79 -3.20 -8.24
C SER A 133 -12.15 -3.89 -8.41
N GLY A 134 -12.72 -4.53 -7.38
CA GLY A 134 -14.03 -5.17 -7.49
C GLY A 134 -14.09 -6.30 -8.54
N ASN A 135 -12.94 -6.84 -8.95
CA ASN A 135 -12.83 -7.99 -9.85
C ASN A 135 -12.40 -9.22 -9.04
#